data_AF-A0A822LA47-F1
#
_entry.id   AF-A0A822LA47-F1
#
_cell.length_a   1.000
_cell.length_b   1.000
_cell.length_c   1.000
_cell.angle_alpha   90.00
_cell.angle_beta   90.00
_cell.angle_gamma   90.00
#
_symmetry.space_group_name_H-M   'P 1'
#
loop_
_entity.id
_entity.type
_entity.pdbx_description
1 polymer ?
#
loop_
_entity_poly.entity_id
_entity_poly.type
_entity_poly.pdbx_seq_one_letter_code
_entity_poly.pdbx_strand_id
1 'polypeptide(L)' 'MNPDYYLVLPWHFKEEFIEREQETLNKGIGLIFPMPNIEIIKK' A
#
# COMPACT_ATOMS: atom_id res chain seq x y z
N MET A 1 -3.19 -15.85 6.20
CA MET A 1 -4.24 -15.01 5.57
C MET A 1 -3.58 -14.28 4.41
N ASN A 2 -4.18 -14.28 3.22
CA ASN A 2 -3.69 -13.57 2.04
C ASN A 2 -4.66 -12.40 1.77
N PRO A 3 -4.39 -11.19 2.30
CA PRO A 3 -5.27 -10.06 2.09
C PRO A 3 -5.13 -9.52 0.67
N ASP A 4 -6.22 -8.98 0.12
CA ASP A 4 -6.17 -8.27 -1.16
C ASP A 4 -5.58 -6.87 -1.02
N TYR A 5 -5.68 -6.27 0.17
CA TYR A 5 -5.22 -4.92 0.47
C TYR A 5 -4.67 -4.77 1.89
N TYR A 6 -3.68 -3.88 2.05
CA TYR A 6 -3.24 -3.34 3.32
C TYR A 6 -3.65 -1.88 3.47
N LEU A 7 -4.17 -1.51 4.64
CA LEU A 7 -4.41 -0.11 5.00
C LEU A 7 -3.16 0.48 5.65
N VAL A 8 -2.55 1.48 5.00
CA VAL A 8 -1.32 2.11 5.46
C VAL A 8 -1.64 3.33 6.30
N LEU A 9 -1.61 3.17 7.63
CA LEU A 9 -1.88 4.25 8.59
C LEU A 9 -0.79 5.34 8.62
N PRO A 10 0.52 5.04 8.52
CA PRO A 10 1.57 6.04 8.41
C PRO A 10 1.65 6.62 6.98
N TRP A 11 0.52 7.09 6.46
CA TRP A 11 0.34 7.45 5.04
C TRP A 11 1.31 8.52 4.53
N HIS A 12 1.82 9.38 5.41
CA HIS A 12 2.80 10.41 5.09
C HIS A 12 4.10 9.82 4.48
N PHE A 13 4.45 8.58 4.82
CA PHE A 13 5.64 7.88 4.31
C PHE A 13 5.33 7.04 3.06
N LYS A 14 4.34 7.46 2.26
CA LYS A 14 3.85 6.70 1.10
C LYS A 14 4.95 6.20 0.18
N GLU A 15 5.89 7.07 -0.20
CA GLU A 15 6.98 6.71 -1.11
C GLU A 15 7.87 5.60 -0.53
N GLU A 16 8.24 5.71 0.75
CA GLU A 16 9.03 4.69 1.46
C GLU A 16 8.27 3.35 1.54
N PHE A 17 6.96 3.38 1.82
CA PHE A 17 6.15 2.16 1.84
C PHE A 17 6.08 1.51 0.45
N ILE A 18 5.89 2.28 -0.61
CA ILE A 18 5.83 1.74 -1.97
C ILE A 18 7.18 1.12 -2.36
N GLU A 19 8.31 1.76 -2.00
CA GLU A 19 9.65 1.23 -2.27
C GLU A 19 9.95 -0.04 -1.46
N ARG A 20 9.64 -0.03 -0.17
CA ARG A 20 9.91 -1.17 0.71
C ARG A 20 9.00 -2.37 0.44
N GLU A 21 7.74 -2.13 0.09
CA GLU A 21 6.71 -3.17 -0.07
C GLU A 21 6.55 -3.65 -1.53
N GLN A 22 7.59 -3.55 -2.36
CA GLN A 22 7.55 -4.03 -3.76
C GLN A 22 7.20 -5.53 -3.86
N GLU A 23 7.69 -6.36 -2.94
CA GLU A 23 7.35 -7.79 -2.93
C GLU A 23 5.86 -8.03 -2.66
N THR A 24 5.26 -7.24 -1.76
CA THR A 24 3.83 -7.26 -1.45
C THR A 24 3.00 -6.89 -2.68
N LEU A 25 3.39 -5.82 -3.39
CA LEU A 25 2.75 -5.41 -4.64
C LEU A 25 2.90 -6.48 -5.74
N ASN A 26 4.06 -7.13 -5.83
CA ASN A 26 4.32 -8.21 -6.79
C ASN A 26 3.47 -9.46 -6.52
N LYS A 27 3.06 -9.68 -5.26
CA LYS A 27 2.11 -10.74 -4.89
C LYS A 27 0.65 -10.38 -5.22
N GLY A 28 0.40 -9.20 -5.79
CA GLY A 28 -0.93 -8.71 -6.15
C GLY A 28 -1.71 -8.08 -5.00
N ILE A 29 -1.07 -7.86 -3.86
CA ILE A 29 -1.67 -7.21 -2.68
C ILE A 29 -1.54 -5.70 -2.86
N GLY A 30 -2.66 -4.97 -2.76
CA GLY A 30 -2.66 -3.51 -2.89
C GLY A 30 -2.37 -2.78 -1.58
N LEU A 31 -1.99 -1.52 -1.66
CA LEU A 31 -1.84 -0.60 -0.53
C LEU A 31 -2.90 0.49 -0.63
N ILE A 32 -3.61 0.74 0.47
CA ILE A 32 -4.60 1.80 0.61
C ILE A 32 -4.02 2.87 1.53
N PHE A 33 -3.86 4.08 1.00
CA PHE A 33 -3.48 5.27 1.75
C PHE A 33 -4.74 6.09 2.00
N PRO A 34 -5.24 6.21 3.24
CA PRO A 34 -6.55 6.78 3.51
C PRO A 34 -6.60 8.32 3.45
N MET A 35 -5.46 9.00 3.43
CA MET A 35 -5.34 10.44 3.64
C MET A 35 -4.25 11.07 2.76
N PRO A 36 -4.34 12.38 2.46
CA PRO A 36 -5.50 13.25 2.71
C PRO A 36 -6.68 12.93 1.77
N ASN A 37 -6.40 12.24 0.66
CA ASN A 37 -7.39 11.62 -0.20
C ASN A 37 -7.12 10.12 -0.23
N ILE A 38 -8.16 9.32 -0.46
CA ILE A 38 -7.99 7.88 -0.59
C ILE A 38 -7.23 7.59 -1.88
N GLU A 39 -6.09 6.93 -1.74
CA GLU A 39 -5.28 6.45 -2.86
C GLU A 39 -5.04 4.95 -2.73
N ILE A 40 -5.07 4.25 -3.86
CA ILE A 40 -4.87 2.81 -3.93
C ILE A 40 -3.74 2.52 -4.91
N ILE A 41 -2.72 1.82 -4.44
CA ILE A 41 -1.59 1.35 -5.26
C ILE A 41 -1.69 -0.16 -5.40
N LYS A 42 -1.65 -0.65 -6.64
CA LYS A 42 -1.68 -2.08 -6.98
C LYS A 42 -0.92 -2.28 -8.29
N LYS A 43 -0.28 -3.44 -8.42
CA LYS A 43 0.43 -3.85 -9.64
C LYS A 43 -0.51 -4.41 -10.69
#